data_AF-A0A3R7E2F4-F1
#
_entry.id   AF-A0A3R7E2F4-F1
#
_cell.length_a   1.000
_cell.length_b   1.000
_cell.length_c   1.000
_cell.angle_alpha   90.00
_cell.angle_beta   90.00
_cell.angle_gamma   90.00
#
_symmetry.space_group_name_H-M   'P 1'
#
loop_
_entity.id
_entity.type
_entity.pdbx_description
1 polymer ?
#
loop_
_entity_poly.entity_id
_entity_poly.type
_entity_poly.pdbx_seq_one_letter_code
_entity_poly.pdbx_strand_id
1 'polypeptide(L)'
;MIVVASKDDVIGTPRPASISFPVDWANVVPAKATKFKLYQWSKAGGQQVLGKLCLVLLVIDVISNNWAIIDYVGDAKHLLTPMLDLNTPEAMLDQYAFPSNESPALMSKVGRFMVNTSFAHIQARGSHTFMLGTTVHPIHDSVNDICGQLVQTYPIKHPNATTVQLGNVLDSVTFIRGNALTHWFSDTNSARQATKGMNETQLTAMGYTPGRHSTDLRLTTPLVLPPPGQVTTGSVFMYRYFMKALCSGCVPITELGLDTCVIEYTYNENAKSLEITTSK
;
A
#
# COMPACT_ATOMS: atom_id res chain seq x y z
N MET A 1 1.64 -2.85 23.57
CA MET A 1 1.16 -2.98 24.96
C MET A 1 2.26 -2.40 25.85
N ILE A 2 2.06 -1.20 26.39
CA ILE A 2 3.04 -0.54 27.26
C ILE A 2 2.61 -0.78 28.69
N VAL A 3 3.50 -1.31 29.51
CA VAL A 3 3.38 -1.38 30.97
C VAL A 3 4.66 -0.80 31.55
N VAL A 4 4.53 0.26 32.33
CA VAL A 4 5.62 0.86 33.11
C VAL A 4 5.22 0.83 34.58
N ALA A 5 6.08 0.24 35.41
CA ALA A 5 6.32 0.65 36.80
C ALA A 5 7.56 -0.06 37.35
N SER A 6 8.46 0.66 38.00
CA SER A 6 9.05 0.17 39.25
C SER A 6 9.47 1.33 40.13
N LYS A 7 9.18 1.14 41.42
CA LYS A 7 9.26 2.07 42.53
C LYS A 7 10.54 1.80 43.29
N ASP A 8 11.49 2.73 43.23
CA ASP A 8 12.56 2.83 44.22
C ASP A 8 12.01 3.48 45.50
N ASP A 9 12.76 3.27 46.58
CA ASP A 9 12.55 3.71 47.97
C ASP A 9 11.54 2.92 48.79
N VAL A 10 12.05 1.98 49.60
CA VAL A 10 11.80 1.87 51.05
C VAL A 10 12.91 0.99 51.72
N ILE A 11 13.77 1.68 52.47
CA ILE A 11 14.42 1.33 53.76
C ILE A 11 15.67 0.42 53.78
N GLY A 12 16.73 0.99 54.38
CA GLY A 12 17.93 0.29 54.84
C GLY A 12 17.95 -0.04 56.34
N THR A 13 19.02 -0.78 56.70
CA THR A 13 19.55 -1.16 58.04
C THR A 13 18.95 -2.43 58.70
N PRO A 14 19.67 -3.11 59.61
CA PRO A 14 20.88 -3.91 59.36
C PRO A 14 20.77 -5.38 59.88
N ARG A 15 21.69 -6.26 59.43
CA ARG A 15 21.85 -7.64 59.93
C ARG A 15 22.32 -7.67 61.40
N PRO A 16 21.88 -8.68 62.18
CA PRO A 16 22.74 -9.25 63.21
C PRO A 16 22.96 -10.77 63.06
N ALA A 17 24.21 -11.13 63.37
CA ALA A 17 24.75 -12.34 63.96
C ALA A 17 24.16 -13.74 63.64
N SER A 18 25.07 -14.58 63.14
CA SER A 18 25.04 -16.03 63.15
C SER A 18 24.74 -16.64 64.52
N ILE A 19 23.77 -17.57 64.56
CA ILE A 19 23.65 -18.57 65.62
C ILE A 19 23.60 -19.93 64.93
N SER A 20 24.62 -20.75 65.19
CA SER A 20 24.74 -22.13 64.76
C SER A 20 24.06 -23.06 65.76
N PHE A 21 23.22 -23.97 65.26
CA PHE A 21 22.81 -25.19 65.98
C PHE A 21 23.18 -26.39 65.10
N PRO A 22 23.80 -27.45 65.65
CA PRO A 22 24.12 -28.64 64.89
C PRO A 22 22.85 -29.47 64.78
N VAL A 23 22.19 -29.40 63.63
CA VAL A 23 21.19 -30.41 63.28
C VAL A 23 21.83 -31.28 62.21
N ASP A 24 22.13 -32.51 62.61
CA ASP A 24 22.67 -33.56 61.77
C ASP A 24 21.60 -34.01 60.76
N TRP A 25 21.65 -33.45 59.56
CA TRP A 25 20.71 -33.74 58.47
C TRP A 25 21.11 -34.95 57.61
N ALA A 26 22.01 -35.81 58.08
CA ALA A 26 22.48 -36.96 57.31
C ALA A 26 21.39 -38.02 57.02
N ASN A 27 20.19 -37.94 57.63
CA ASN A 27 19.17 -39.00 57.53
C ASN A 27 17.79 -38.57 57.02
N VAL A 28 17.69 -37.57 56.13
CA VAL A 28 16.48 -37.38 55.32
C VAL A 28 16.87 -37.18 53.86
N VAL A 29 17.08 -38.28 53.14
CA VAL A 29 17.00 -38.28 51.68
C VAL A 29 15.55 -38.59 51.32
N PRO A 30 14.67 -37.61 51.04
CA PRO A 30 13.42 -37.93 50.39
C PRO A 30 13.75 -38.24 48.92
N ALA A 31 13.15 -39.31 48.40
CA ALA A 31 13.20 -39.72 46.99
C ALA A 31 12.53 -38.67 46.06
N LYS A 32 13.11 -37.47 45.97
CA LYS A 32 12.66 -36.36 45.12
C LYS A 32 13.77 -35.74 44.26
N ALA A 33 14.95 -36.37 44.16
CA ALA A 33 16.01 -35.92 43.27
C ALA A 33 15.71 -36.16 41.78
N THR A 34 14.76 -37.04 41.44
CA THR A 34 14.45 -37.41 40.05
C THR A 34 13.41 -36.47 39.40
N LYS A 35 12.45 -35.94 40.18
CA LYS A 35 11.40 -35.04 39.65
C LYS A 35 11.88 -33.60 39.43
N PHE A 36 12.89 -33.14 40.17
CA PHE A 36 13.46 -31.80 39.98
C PHE A 36 14.33 -31.71 38.72
N LYS A 37 15.06 -32.79 38.39
CA LYS A 37 15.86 -32.85 37.16
C LYS A 37 14.99 -32.86 35.90
N LEU A 38 13.91 -33.64 35.83
CA LEU A 38 13.02 -33.64 34.66
C LEU A 38 12.33 -32.27 34.41
N TYR A 39 11.94 -31.55 35.46
CA TYR A 39 11.34 -30.22 35.33
C TYR A 39 12.35 -29.16 34.87
N GLN A 40 13.60 -29.22 35.33
CA GLN A 40 14.67 -28.34 34.86
C GLN A 40 15.13 -28.67 33.44
N TRP A 41 15.16 -29.94 33.04
CA TRP A 41 15.50 -30.38 31.68
C TRP A 41 14.38 -30.08 30.66
N SER A 42 13.11 -30.15 31.08
CA SER A 42 11.96 -29.67 30.29
C SER A 42 12.03 -28.16 30.04
N LYS A 43 12.38 -27.37 31.08
CA LYS A 43 12.62 -25.93 30.95
C LYS A 43 13.84 -25.60 30.08
N ALA A 44 14.96 -26.28 30.30
CA ALA A 44 16.21 -26.03 29.56
C ALA A 44 16.12 -26.48 28.09
N GLY A 45 15.50 -27.63 27.82
CA GLY A 45 15.23 -28.12 26.47
C GLY A 45 14.26 -27.22 25.72
N GLY A 46 13.17 -26.78 26.37
CA GLY A 46 12.22 -25.83 25.81
C GLY A 46 12.86 -24.46 25.50
N GLN A 47 13.73 -23.95 26.38
CA GLN A 47 14.48 -22.71 26.16
C GLN A 47 15.47 -22.81 24.99
N GLN A 48 16.16 -23.94 24.84
CA GLN A 48 17.09 -24.18 23.73
C GLN A 48 16.34 -24.27 22.39
N VAL A 49 15.20 -24.96 22.35
CA VAL A 49 14.35 -25.06 21.16
C VAL A 49 13.76 -23.69 20.80
N LEU A 50 13.22 -22.96 21.78
CA LEU A 50 12.69 -21.62 21.57
C LEU A 50 13.78 -20.65 21.11
N GLY A 51 14.97 -20.70 21.71
CA GLY A 51 16.11 -19.87 21.31
C GLY A 51 16.54 -20.12 19.86
N LYS A 52 16.59 -21.39 19.44
CA LYS A 52 16.87 -21.74 18.03
C LYS A 52 15.77 -21.26 17.09
N LEU A 53 14.50 -21.42 17.47
CA LEU A 53 13.38 -20.92 16.69
C LEU A 53 13.43 -19.38 16.54
N CYS A 54 13.70 -18.66 17.63
CA CYS A 54 13.87 -17.21 17.61
C CYS A 54 15.04 -16.79 16.73
N LEU A 55 16.17 -17.51 16.77
CA LEU A 55 17.30 -17.23 15.89
C LEU A 55 16.93 -17.43 14.41
N VAL A 56 16.24 -18.51 14.08
CA VAL A 56 15.76 -18.77 12.71
C VAL A 56 14.80 -17.67 12.24
N LEU A 57 13.83 -17.31 13.08
CA LEU A 57 12.88 -16.23 12.78
C LEU A 57 13.59 -14.89 12.62
N LEU A 58 14.62 -14.59 13.43
CA LEU A 58 15.42 -13.38 13.32
C LEU A 58 16.24 -13.35 12.03
N VAL A 59 16.82 -14.48 11.61
CA VAL A 59 17.51 -14.56 10.32
C VAL A 59 16.53 -14.35 9.16
N ILE A 60 15.35 -14.96 9.22
CA ILE A 60 14.28 -14.74 8.22
C ILE A 60 13.85 -13.28 8.21
N ASP A 61 13.71 -12.65 9.38
CA ASP A 61 13.33 -11.25 9.53
C ASP A 61 14.38 -10.32 8.90
N VAL A 62 15.66 -10.51 9.23
CA VAL A 62 16.77 -9.73 8.68
C VAL A 62 16.86 -9.85 7.17
N ILE A 63 16.63 -11.04 6.60
CA ILE A 63 16.70 -11.25 5.14
C ILE A 63 15.43 -10.71 4.47
N SER A 64 14.25 -11.08 4.96
CA SER A 64 12.96 -10.75 4.35
C SER A 64 12.63 -9.26 4.48
N ASN A 65 13.14 -8.58 5.51
CA ASN A 65 12.97 -7.13 5.68
C ASN A 65 14.17 -6.32 5.16
N ASN A 66 15.10 -6.94 4.43
CA ASN A 66 16.17 -6.21 3.78
C ASN A 66 15.69 -5.66 2.43
N TRP A 67 15.22 -4.43 2.44
CA TRP A 67 14.70 -3.71 1.28
C TRP A 67 15.66 -3.67 0.08
N ALA A 68 16.97 -3.66 0.32
CA ALA A 68 17.97 -3.67 -0.76
C ALA A 68 18.04 -5.02 -1.49
N ILE A 69 17.88 -6.13 -0.76
CA ILE A 69 17.80 -7.47 -1.37
C ILE A 69 16.50 -7.60 -2.16
N ILE A 70 15.38 -7.14 -1.59
CA ILE A 70 14.08 -7.22 -2.26
C ILE A 70 14.06 -6.36 -3.52
N ASP A 71 14.65 -5.16 -3.51
CA ASP A 71 14.76 -4.32 -4.72
C ASP A 71 15.70 -4.91 -5.78
N TYR A 72 16.78 -5.58 -5.35
CA TYR A 72 17.71 -6.24 -6.28
C TYR A 72 17.08 -7.43 -6.99
N VAL A 73 16.34 -8.27 -6.24
CA VAL A 73 15.65 -9.46 -6.77
C VAL A 73 14.32 -9.10 -7.43
N GLY A 74 13.70 -8.00 -7.01
CA GLY A 74 12.37 -7.59 -7.42
C GLY A 74 12.30 -7.11 -8.86
N ASP A 75 11.29 -7.59 -9.58
CA ASP A 75 10.98 -7.18 -10.95
C ASP A 75 9.90 -6.10 -10.95
N ALA A 76 10.13 -4.96 -10.31
CA ALA A 76 9.18 -3.83 -10.34
C ALA A 76 9.58 -2.72 -11.29
N LYS A 77 10.84 -2.71 -11.73
CA LYS A 77 11.40 -1.61 -12.54
C LYS A 77 10.74 -1.50 -13.92
N HIS A 78 10.19 -2.60 -14.45
CA HIS A 78 9.44 -2.58 -15.70
C HIS A 78 8.14 -1.76 -15.59
N LEU A 79 7.58 -1.58 -14.38
CA LEU A 79 6.39 -0.76 -14.13
C LEU A 79 6.65 0.74 -14.28
N LEU A 80 7.92 1.16 -14.41
CA LEU A 80 8.27 2.56 -14.60
C LEU A 80 8.29 3.01 -16.05
N THR A 81 8.16 2.08 -17.01
CA THR A 81 8.36 2.33 -18.45
C THR A 81 7.67 3.62 -18.95
N PRO A 82 6.37 3.86 -18.68
CA PRO A 82 5.68 5.08 -19.12
C PRO A 82 6.23 6.40 -18.55
N MET A 83 6.99 6.34 -17.46
CA MET A 83 7.51 7.52 -16.76
C MET A 83 8.95 7.85 -17.14
N LEU A 84 9.65 6.99 -17.88
CA LEU A 84 11.09 7.14 -18.12
C LEU A 84 11.44 8.34 -19.00
N ASP A 85 10.55 8.75 -19.90
CA ASP A 85 10.72 9.87 -20.82
C ASP A 85 9.91 11.12 -20.40
N LEU A 86 9.26 11.07 -19.24
CA LEU A 86 8.50 12.17 -18.66
C LEU A 86 9.33 12.96 -17.65
N ASN A 87 9.54 14.24 -17.94
CA ASN A 87 10.30 15.15 -17.06
C ASN A 87 9.41 15.91 -16.07
N THR A 88 8.14 16.14 -16.40
CA THR A 88 7.16 16.83 -15.53
C THR A 88 5.76 16.25 -15.71
N PRO A 89 4.84 16.47 -14.75
CA PRO A 89 3.44 16.05 -14.90
C PRO A 89 2.74 16.66 -16.11
N GLU A 90 3.11 17.88 -16.51
CA GLU A 90 2.51 18.57 -17.65
C GLU A 90 3.01 18.00 -18.98
N ALA A 91 4.24 17.50 -19.03
CA ALA A 91 4.78 16.83 -20.21
C ALA A 91 3.96 15.57 -20.58
N MET A 92 3.25 14.97 -19.62
CA MET A 92 2.31 13.88 -19.91
C MET A 92 1.22 14.30 -20.87
N LEU A 93 0.78 15.56 -20.81
CA LEU A 93 -0.26 16.05 -21.70
C LEU A 93 0.21 15.97 -23.15
N ASP A 94 1.50 16.13 -23.44
CA ASP A 94 2.01 16.09 -24.82
C ASP A 94 2.09 14.67 -25.40
N GLN A 95 2.21 13.66 -24.54
CA GLN A 95 2.34 12.26 -24.97
C GLN A 95 1.03 11.47 -24.88
N TYR A 96 0.21 11.75 -23.87
CA TYR A 96 -1.01 11.02 -23.57
C TYR A 96 -2.25 11.90 -23.79
N ALA A 97 -3.31 11.31 -24.32
CA ALA A 97 -4.63 11.92 -24.35
C ALA A 97 -5.29 11.74 -22.98
N PHE A 98 -5.73 12.85 -22.38
CA PHE A 98 -6.47 12.84 -21.12
C PHE A 98 -7.90 13.37 -21.32
N PRO A 99 -8.91 12.82 -20.61
CA PRO A 99 -10.24 13.39 -20.58
C PRO A 99 -10.22 14.80 -20.00
N SER A 100 -11.20 15.63 -20.36
CA SER A 100 -11.26 17.02 -19.91
C SER A 100 -11.22 17.15 -18.38
N ASN A 101 -11.99 16.33 -17.67
CA ASN A 101 -12.18 16.40 -16.22
C ASN A 101 -11.16 15.58 -15.41
N GLU A 102 -10.41 14.69 -16.05
CA GLU A 102 -9.53 13.70 -15.38
C GLU A 102 -8.11 13.80 -15.97
N SER A 103 -7.64 15.05 -16.09
CA SER A 103 -6.34 15.40 -16.65
C SER A 103 -5.41 16.02 -15.60
N PRO A 104 -4.08 15.93 -15.80
CA PRO A 104 -3.10 16.60 -14.94
C PRO A 104 -3.33 18.11 -14.76
N ALA A 105 -4.02 18.75 -15.71
CA ALA A 105 -4.33 20.17 -15.67
C ALA A 105 -5.39 20.56 -14.61
N LEU A 106 -6.30 19.64 -14.27
CA LEU A 106 -7.38 19.89 -13.29
C LEU A 106 -7.12 19.24 -11.93
N MET A 107 -5.99 18.56 -11.78
CA MET A 107 -5.59 17.94 -10.53
C MET A 107 -5.42 18.96 -9.41
N SER A 108 -5.82 18.61 -8.19
CA SER A 108 -5.63 19.46 -7.01
C SER A 108 -4.15 19.74 -6.73
N LYS A 109 -3.88 20.78 -5.93
CA LYS A 109 -2.52 21.09 -5.46
C LYS A 109 -1.85 19.91 -4.77
N VAL A 110 -2.62 19.13 -4.00
CA VAL A 110 -2.11 17.95 -3.29
C VAL A 110 -1.81 16.83 -4.28
N GLY A 111 -2.71 16.55 -5.22
CA GLY A 111 -2.46 15.54 -6.26
C GLY A 111 -1.24 15.87 -7.11
N ARG A 112 -1.12 17.13 -7.56
CA ARG A 112 0.03 17.59 -8.35
C ARG A 112 1.34 17.49 -7.57
N PHE A 113 1.32 17.81 -6.28
CA PHE A 113 2.46 17.60 -5.39
C PHE A 113 2.83 16.11 -5.30
N MET A 114 1.86 15.22 -5.12
CA MET A 114 2.11 13.78 -5.02
C MET A 114 2.69 13.20 -6.32
N VAL A 115 2.16 13.56 -7.49
CA VAL A 115 2.71 13.13 -8.80
C VAL A 115 4.13 13.64 -8.98
N ASN A 116 4.37 14.93 -8.75
CA ASN A 116 5.69 15.53 -8.95
C ASN A 116 6.74 14.93 -8.00
N THR A 117 6.37 14.71 -6.74
CA THR A 117 7.26 14.10 -5.74
C THR A 117 7.60 12.66 -6.13
N SER A 118 6.59 11.88 -6.55
CA SER A 118 6.79 10.48 -6.95
C SER A 118 7.67 10.38 -8.20
N PHE A 119 7.44 11.24 -9.20
CA PHE A 119 8.32 11.35 -10.37
C PHE A 119 9.76 11.68 -10.01
N ALA A 120 9.98 12.68 -9.16
CA ALA A 120 11.33 13.06 -8.74
C ALA A 120 12.04 11.88 -8.06
N HIS A 121 11.34 11.11 -7.22
CA HIS A 121 11.91 9.92 -6.58
C HIS A 121 12.21 8.77 -7.55
N ILE A 122 11.34 8.55 -8.55
CA ILE A 122 11.53 7.54 -9.59
C ILE A 122 12.73 7.89 -10.47
N GLN A 123 12.84 9.15 -10.89
CA GLN A 123 13.90 9.63 -11.79
C GLN A 123 15.27 9.73 -11.08
N ALA A 124 15.30 10.21 -9.83
CA ALA A 124 16.55 10.36 -9.10
C ALA A 124 17.25 9.02 -8.81
N ARG A 125 16.52 7.89 -8.82
CA ARG A 125 17.03 6.54 -8.51
C ARG A 125 17.96 6.52 -7.28
N GLY A 126 17.59 7.28 -6.25
CA GLY A 126 18.42 7.43 -5.05
C GLY A 126 18.55 6.12 -4.28
N SER A 127 19.61 5.99 -3.47
CA SER A 127 19.88 4.83 -2.61
C SER A 127 18.83 4.55 -1.52
N HIS A 128 17.75 5.35 -1.49
CA HIS A 128 16.65 5.26 -0.53
C HIS A 128 15.29 5.01 -1.19
N THR A 129 15.24 4.86 -2.52
CA THR A 129 14.02 4.51 -3.24
C THR A 129 14.08 3.03 -3.61
N PHE A 130 13.13 2.25 -3.11
CA PHE A 130 13.01 0.82 -3.42
C PHE A 130 11.72 0.59 -4.20
N MET A 131 11.78 -0.24 -5.24
CA MET A 131 10.66 -0.60 -6.09
C MET A 131 10.44 -2.10 -5.97
N LEU A 132 9.33 -2.48 -5.36
CA LEU A 132 9.08 -3.86 -4.99
C LEU A 132 7.93 -4.44 -5.81
N GLY A 133 8.17 -5.60 -6.42
CA GLY A 133 7.15 -6.39 -7.11
C GLY A 133 6.70 -7.49 -6.15
N THR A 134 5.46 -7.45 -5.70
CA THR A 134 5.00 -8.35 -4.63
C THR A 134 4.14 -9.49 -5.16
N THR A 135 3.28 -9.23 -6.15
CA THR A 135 2.15 -10.11 -6.46
C THR A 135 1.59 -9.88 -7.87
N VAL A 136 1.04 -10.95 -8.45
CA VAL A 136 0.17 -10.90 -9.63
C VAL A 136 -1.17 -11.51 -9.24
N HIS A 137 -2.27 -10.84 -9.61
CA HIS A 137 -3.62 -11.27 -9.24
C HIS A 137 -4.54 -11.26 -10.47
N PRO A 138 -5.32 -12.32 -10.71
CA PRO A 138 -6.37 -12.29 -11.72
C PRO A 138 -7.53 -11.39 -11.28
N ILE A 139 -8.09 -10.66 -12.24
CA ILE A 139 -9.35 -9.94 -12.07
C ILE A 139 -10.47 -11.00 -12.08
N HIS A 140 -11.30 -11.02 -11.04
CA HIS A 140 -12.31 -12.05 -10.79
C HIS A 140 -13.73 -11.50 -10.96
N ASP A 141 -13.96 -10.25 -10.55
CA ASP A 141 -15.26 -9.61 -10.58
C ASP A 141 -15.13 -8.07 -10.68
N SER A 142 -16.25 -7.36 -10.68
CA SER A 142 -16.27 -5.89 -10.78
C SER A 142 -15.69 -5.17 -9.56
N VAL A 143 -15.39 -5.87 -8.46
CA VAL A 143 -14.83 -5.27 -7.24
C VAL A 143 -13.31 -5.14 -7.35
N ASN A 144 -12.65 -6.07 -8.06
CA ASN A 144 -11.23 -5.99 -8.36
C ASN A 144 -10.92 -5.56 -9.81
N ASP A 145 -11.94 -5.30 -10.62
CA ASP A 145 -11.82 -4.58 -11.88
C ASP A 145 -11.44 -3.12 -11.61
N ILE A 146 -10.17 -2.82 -11.86
CA ILE A 146 -9.69 -1.45 -11.82
C ILE A 146 -9.83 -0.78 -13.19
N CYS A 147 -9.83 -1.50 -14.29
CA CYS A 147 -9.82 -1.00 -15.67
C CYS A 147 -10.98 -0.06 -16.01
N GLY A 148 -12.11 -0.13 -15.27
CA GLY A 148 -13.27 0.76 -15.44
C GLY A 148 -12.98 2.28 -15.44
N GLN A 149 -11.89 2.74 -14.82
CA GLN A 149 -11.50 4.18 -14.86
C GLN A 149 -11.12 4.66 -16.28
N LEU A 150 -10.81 3.75 -17.21
CA LEU A 150 -10.53 4.11 -18.61
C LEU A 150 -11.79 4.52 -19.40
N VAL A 151 -13.00 4.22 -18.91
CA VAL A 151 -14.27 4.52 -19.57
C VAL A 151 -14.53 6.03 -19.55
N GLN A 152 -14.03 6.71 -20.59
CA GLN A 152 -14.04 8.15 -20.73
C GLN A 152 -14.02 8.54 -22.22
N THR A 153 -14.19 9.84 -22.48
CA THR A 153 -13.96 10.44 -23.80
C THR A 153 -12.62 11.16 -23.82
N TYR A 154 -11.76 10.78 -24.77
CA TYR A 154 -10.41 11.28 -24.92
C TYR A 154 -10.27 12.14 -26.19
N PRO A 155 -9.75 13.36 -26.10
CA PRO A 155 -9.49 14.19 -27.28
C PRO A 155 -8.29 13.67 -28.06
N ILE A 156 -8.42 13.60 -29.39
CA ILE A 156 -7.33 13.24 -30.30
C ILE A 156 -6.68 14.52 -30.82
N LYS A 157 -5.45 14.78 -30.36
CA LYS A 157 -4.71 16.02 -30.67
C LYS A 157 -4.26 16.11 -32.13
N HIS A 158 -3.94 14.97 -32.76
CA HIS A 158 -3.39 14.93 -34.10
C HIS A 158 -4.41 14.36 -35.09
N PRO A 159 -4.79 15.10 -36.15
CA PRO A 159 -5.83 14.67 -37.08
C PRO A 159 -5.47 13.42 -37.87
N ASN A 160 -4.18 13.11 -38.02
CA ASN A 160 -3.67 11.94 -38.74
C ASN A 160 -3.08 10.89 -37.79
N ALA A 161 -3.42 10.93 -36.50
CA ALA A 161 -2.98 9.90 -35.57
C ALA A 161 -3.49 8.53 -36.02
N THR A 162 -2.61 7.53 -36.03
CA THR A 162 -2.98 6.11 -36.20
C THR A 162 -3.02 5.38 -34.85
N THR A 163 -2.33 5.92 -33.85
CA THR A 163 -2.29 5.40 -32.49
C THR A 163 -2.46 6.52 -31.47
N VAL A 164 -2.99 6.20 -30.30
CA VAL A 164 -3.13 7.11 -29.18
C VAL A 164 -2.74 6.40 -27.89
N GLN A 165 -1.99 7.07 -27.02
CA GLN A 165 -1.78 6.64 -25.64
C GLN A 165 -2.78 7.38 -24.75
N LEU A 166 -3.37 6.67 -23.80
CA LEU A 166 -4.42 7.21 -22.95
C LEU A 166 -3.87 7.44 -21.55
N GLY A 167 -4.28 8.55 -20.96
CA GLY A 167 -3.95 8.92 -19.60
C GLY A 167 -5.20 9.27 -18.82
N ASN A 168 -5.22 8.93 -17.54
CA ASN A 168 -6.29 9.33 -16.65
C ASN A 168 -5.73 9.64 -15.26
N VAL A 169 -6.22 10.70 -14.62
CA VAL A 169 -5.86 11.01 -13.23
C VAL A 169 -7.10 11.35 -12.41
N LEU A 170 -7.21 10.68 -11.26
CA LEU A 170 -8.22 10.95 -10.25
C LEU A 170 -7.57 11.23 -8.90
N ASP A 171 -7.90 12.35 -8.30
CA ASP A 171 -7.55 12.66 -6.93
C ASP A 171 -8.77 12.54 -5.99
N SER A 172 -8.51 12.08 -4.77
CA SER A 172 -9.57 11.79 -3.81
C SER A 172 -9.08 11.94 -2.38
N VAL A 173 -10.05 12.09 -1.47
CA VAL A 173 -9.85 12.03 -0.02
C VAL A 173 -10.60 10.83 0.51
N THR A 174 -9.88 9.95 1.21
CA THR A 174 -10.48 8.85 1.97
C THR A 174 -10.97 9.38 3.30
N PHE A 175 -12.23 9.11 3.59
CA PHE A 175 -12.86 9.38 4.88
C PHE A 175 -12.79 8.12 5.76
N ILE A 176 -12.39 8.29 7.02
CA ILE A 176 -12.15 7.20 7.98
C ILE A 176 -13.07 7.41 9.18
N ARG A 177 -13.68 6.35 9.68
CA ARG A 177 -14.47 6.37 10.92
C ARG A 177 -14.01 5.26 11.85
N GLY A 178 -13.59 5.66 13.05
CA GLY A 178 -13.10 4.75 14.06
C GLY A 178 -11.66 4.28 13.83
N ASN A 179 -11.20 3.43 14.74
CA ASN A 179 -9.91 2.74 14.73
C ASN A 179 -10.07 1.37 15.41
N ALA A 180 -8.99 0.60 15.50
CA ALA A 180 -9.02 -0.74 16.09
C ALA A 180 -9.65 -0.78 17.50
N LEU A 181 -9.39 0.23 18.34
CA LEU A 181 -9.95 0.30 19.69
C LEU A 181 -11.43 0.67 19.66
N THR A 182 -11.85 1.66 18.86
CA THR A 182 -13.28 2.01 18.78
C THR A 182 -14.10 0.95 18.08
N HIS A 183 -13.52 0.13 17.20
CA HIS A 183 -14.18 -1.03 16.63
C HIS A 183 -14.38 -2.15 17.66
N TRP A 184 -13.49 -2.24 18.66
CA TRP A 184 -13.56 -3.23 19.72
C TRP A 184 -14.46 -2.81 20.88
N PHE A 185 -14.41 -1.53 21.26
CA PHE A 185 -15.08 -0.99 22.45
C PHE A 185 -16.32 -0.15 22.12
N SER A 186 -16.65 0.04 20.84
CA SER A 186 -17.82 0.80 20.39
C SER A 186 -18.46 0.15 19.16
N ASP A 187 -19.57 0.72 18.70
CA ASP A 187 -20.38 0.22 17.60
C ASP A 187 -19.85 0.61 16.21
N THR A 188 -18.70 1.29 16.11
CA THR A 188 -18.19 1.83 14.84
C THR A 188 -18.03 0.81 13.71
N ASN A 189 -17.91 -0.49 14.05
CA ASN A 189 -17.87 -1.60 13.09
C ASN A 189 -19.28 -2.09 12.67
N SER A 190 -20.27 -2.06 13.57
CA SER A 190 -21.64 -2.52 13.33
C SER A 190 -22.61 -1.42 12.92
N ALA A 191 -22.27 -0.16 13.17
CA ALA A 191 -23.08 1.01 12.80
C ALA A 191 -23.13 1.16 11.28
N ARG A 192 -24.24 1.75 10.77
CA ARG A 192 -24.47 1.98 9.34
C ARG A 192 -23.22 2.59 8.68
N GLN A 193 -22.71 1.91 7.66
CA GLN A 193 -21.56 2.37 6.87
C GLN A 193 -21.99 3.43 5.85
N ALA A 194 -21.04 4.27 5.44
CA ALA A 194 -21.24 5.21 4.35
C ALA A 194 -21.60 4.46 3.06
N THR A 195 -22.50 5.02 2.26
CA THR A 195 -22.88 4.50 0.95
C THR A 195 -22.33 5.39 -0.16
N LYS A 196 -22.11 4.80 -1.35
CA LYS A 196 -21.65 5.55 -2.53
C LYS A 196 -22.57 6.73 -2.82
N GLY A 197 -21.97 7.89 -3.15
CA GLY A 197 -22.70 9.12 -3.46
C GLY A 197 -22.98 10.05 -2.27
N MET A 198 -22.63 9.65 -1.05
CA MET A 198 -22.68 10.57 0.10
C MET A 198 -21.63 11.68 -0.05
N ASN A 199 -22.02 12.92 0.28
CA ASN A 199 -21.13 14.07 0.29
C ASN A 199 -20.39 14.22 1.64
N GLU A 200 -19.42 15.13 1.70
CA GLU A 200 -18.59 15.36 2.89
C GLU A 200 -19.42 15.70 4.15
N THR A 201 -20.48 16.51 4.01
CA THR A 201 -21.30 16.91 5.16
C THR A 201 -22.07 15.72 5.73
N GLN A 202 -22.58 14.84 4.86
CA GLN A 202 -23.22 13.58 5.27
C GLN A 202 -22.21 12.64 5.94
N LEU A 203 -21.01 12.50 5.39
CA LEU A 203 -19.94 11.66 5.97
C LEU A 203 -19.54 12.17 7.37
N THR A 204 -19.36 13.48 7.50
CA THR A 204 -19.00 14.12 8.77
C THR A 204 -20.12 13.94 9.81
N ALA A 205 -21.39 14.09 9.41
CA ALA A 205 -22.53 13.82 10.28
C ALA A 205 -22.61 12.36 10.75
N MET A 206 -22.07 11.42 9.97
CA MET A 206 -21.94 10.00 10.33
C MET A 206 -20.68 9.69 11.15
N GLY A 207 -19.89 10.69 11.54
CA GLY A 207 -18.68 10.55 12.35
C GLY A 207 -17.43 10.17 11.55
N TYR A 208 -17.47 10.24 10.21
CA TYR A 208 -16.26 10.09 9.41
C TYR A 208 -15.44 11.39 9.41
N THR A 209 -14.12 11.25 9.36
CA THR A 209 -13.18 12.35 9.21
C THR A 209 -12.29 12.14 7.98
N PRO A 210 -11.87 13.20 7.28
CA PRO A 210 -10.92 13.08 6.18
C PRO A 210 -9.58 12.59 6.75
N GLY A 211 -9.02 11.52 6.15
CA GLY A 211 -7.86 10.83 6.72
C GLY A 211 -6.69 10.60 5.77
N ARG A 212 -6.94 10.44 4.46
CA ARG A 212 -5.86 10.16 3.50
C ARG A 212 -6.13 10.79 2.14
N HIS A 213 -5.15 11.48 1.60
CA HIS A 213 -5.14 11.93 0.21
C HIS A 213 -4.66 10.79 -0.69
N SER A 214 -5.32 10.61 -1.83
CA SER A 214 -4.92 9.64 -2.84
C SER A 214 -4.97 10.26 -4.22
N THR A 215 -4.01 9.94 -5.07
CA THR A 215 -4.01 10.27 -6.50
C THR A 215 -3.72 9.01 -7.29
N ASP A 216 -4.63 8.65 -8.18
CA ASP A 216 -4.59 7.48 -9.05
C ASP A 216 -4.30 7.96 -10.46
N LEU A 217 -3.04 7.84 -10.88
CA LEU A 217 -2.58 8.14 -12.24
C LEU A 217 -2.49 6.84 -13.02
N ARG A 218 -3.04 6.84 -14.23
CA ARG A 218 -3.07 5.68 -15.11
C ARG A 218 -2.63 6.06 -16.50
N LEU A 219 -1.74 5.27 -17.07
CA LEU A 219 -1.13 5.51 -18.37
C LEU A 219 -1.19 4.21 -19.17
N THR A 220 -1.62 4.26 -20.42
CA THR A 220 -1.74 3.06 -21.26
C THR A 220 -0.62 2.94 -22.27
N THR A 221 -0.38 1.72 -22.74
CA THR A 221 0.34 1.51 -24.00
C THR A 221 -0.44 2.12 -25.19
N PRO A 222 0.22 2.37 -26.34
CA PRO A 222 -0.46 2.86 -27.53
C PRO A 222 -1.61 1.94 -27.95
N LEU A 223 -2.75 2.55 -28.25
CA LEU A 223 -3.93 1.93 -28.81
C LEU A 223 -4.09 2.35 -30.26
N VAL A 224 -4.42 1.40 -31.15
CA VAL A 224 -4.67 1.70 -32.56
C VAL A 224 -6.04 2.33 -32.73
N LEU A 225 -6.11 3.45 -33.44
CA LEU A 225 -7.36 4.13 -33.74
C LEU A 225 -8.12 3.36 -34.84
N PRO A 226 -9.38 2.95 -34.58
CA PRO A 226 -10.18 2.25 -35.56
C PRO A 226 -10.71 3.21 -36.63
N PRO A 227 -11.25 2.69 -37.74
CA PRO A 227 -12.01 3.49 -38.68
C PRO A 227 -13.12 4.29 -37.96
N PRO A 228 -13.38 5.55 -38.38
CA PRO A 228 -14.42 6.38 -37.77
C PRO A 228 -15.78 5.69 -37.68
N GLY A 229 -16.42 5.78 -36.50
CA GLY A 229 -17.75 5.21 -36.24
C GLY A 229 -17.78 3.69 -36.03
N GLN A 230 -16.65 2.99 -36.17
CA GLN A 230 -16.59 1.55 -35.95
C GLN A 230 -16.28 1.22 -34.49
N VAL A 231 -17.20 0.51 -33.83
CA VAL A 231 -16.98 -0.05 -32.50
C VAL A 231 -15.96 -1.19 -32.61
N THR A 232 -14.89 -1.10 -31.83
CA THR A 232 -13.79 -2.06 -31.84
C THR A 232 -13.49 -2.53 -30.42
N THR A 233 -13.14 -3.80 -30.28
CA THR A 233 -12.65 -4.37 -29.03
C THR A 233 -11.14 -4.60 -29.13
N GLY A 234 -10.40 -4.23 -28.09
CA GLY A 234 -8.95 -4.41 -28.03
C GLY A 234 -8.45 -4.63 -26.61
N SER A 235 -7.26 -5.23 -26.50
CA SER A 235 -6.54 -5.32 -25.23
C SER A 235 -5.50 -4.23 -25.15
N VAL A 236 -5.41 -3.58 -23.99
CA VAL A 236 -4.42 -2.54 -23.72
C VAL A 236 -3.77 -2.79 -22.36
N PHE A 237 -2.46 -2.55 -22.28
CA PHE A 237 -1.79 -2.55 -20.99
C PHE A 237 -1.95 -1.19 -20.31
N MET A 238 -2.34 -1.20 -19.05
CA MET A 238 -2.53 -0.01 -18.23
C MET A 238 -1.56 -0.05 -17.05
N TYR A 239 -0.65 0.91 -17.01
CA TYR A 239 0.20 1.16 -15.86
C TYR A 239 -0.54 2.03 -14.86
N ARG A 240 -0.49 1.65 -13.59
CA ARG A 240 -1.13 2.36 -12.49
C ARG A 240 -0.08 2.87 -11.51
N TYR A 241 -0.21 4.13 -11.15
CA TYR A 241 0.57 4.81 -10.13
C TYR A 241 -0.40 5.37 -9.10
N PHE A 242 -0.58 4.64 -8.00
CA PHE A 242 -1.51 5.02 -6.96
C PHE A 242 -0.77 5.57 -5.75
N MET A 243 -0.72 6.90 -5.69
CA MET A 243 -0.01 7.67 -4.68
C MET A 243 -0.92 7.94 -3.49
N LYS A 244 -0.40 7.75 -2.27
CA LYS A 244 -1.14 7.90 -1.01
C LYS A 244 -0.33 8.68 0.02
N ALA A 245 -0.99 9.61 0.70
CA ALA A 245 -0.39 10.35 1.81
C ALA A 245 -1.41 10.64 2.92
N LEU A 246 -0.99 10.56 4.18
CA LEU A 246 -1.82 10.88 5.34
C LEU A 246 -1.90 12.39 5.63
N CYS A 247 -1.04 13.19 5.00
CA CYS A 247 -1.06 14.64 5.15
C CYS A 247 -0.83 15.34 3.81
N SER A 248 -1.32 16.58 3.70
CA SER A 248 -0.98 17.47 2.60
C SER A 248 0.51 17.83 2.67
N GLY A 249 1.29 17.41 1.67
CA GLY A 249 2.74 17.69 1.61
C GLY A 249 3.64 16.59 2.18
N CYS A 250 3.07 15.52 2.74
CA CYS A 250 3.84 14.33 3.12
C CYS A 250 4.39 13.63 1.87
N VAL A 251 5.60 13.07 1.98
CA VAL A 251 6.14 12.19 0.93
C VAL A 251 5.14 11.05 0.69
N PRO A 252 4.61 10.89 -0.53
CA PRO A 252 3.61 9.87 -0.80
C PRO A 252 4.26 8.48 -0.87
N ILE A 253 3.50 7.48 -0.47
CA ILE A 253 3.77 6.08 -0.81
C ILE A 253 3.10 5.81 -2.16
N THR A 254 3.82 5.24 -3.11
CA THR A 254 3.30 4.93 -4.45
C THR A 254 3.17 3.43 -4.65
N GLU A 255 1.94 2.98 -4.89
CA GLU A 255 1.67 1.63 -5.37
C GLU A 255 1.77 1.61 -6.90
N LEU A 256 2.58 0.70 -7.43
CA LEU A 256 2.77 0.49 -8.86
C LEU A 256 1.96 -0.74 -9.29
N GLY A 257 1.35 -0.68 -10.46
CA GLY A 257 0.61 -1.79 -11.04
C GLY A 257 0.70 -1.81 -12.55
N LEU A 258 0.51 -2.98 -13.13
CA LEU A 258 0.34 -3.19 -14.57
C LEU A 258 -0.82 -4.16 -14.76
N ASP A 259 -1.83 -3.69 -15.47
CA ASP A 259 -3.06 -4.42 -15.72
C ASP A 259 -3.26 -4.60 -17.22
N THR A 260 -3.90 -5.70 -17.61
CA THR A 260 -4.32 -5.92 -19.00
C THR A 260 -5.82 -5.67 -19.05
N CYS A 261 -6.22 -4.57 -19.68
CA CYS A 261 -7.61 -4.18 -19.80
C CYS A 261 -8.15 -4.57 -21.18
N VAL A 262 -9.32 -5.19 -21.23
CA VAL A 262 -10.10 -5.39 -22.45
C VAL A 262 -11.10 -4.25 -22.57
N ILE A 263 -10.94 -3.44 -23.62
CA ILE A 263 -11.71 -2.23 -23.84
C ILE A 263 -12.57 -2.35 -25.11
N GLU A 264 -13.75 -1.75 -25.06
CA GLU A 264 -14.57 -1.46 -26.23
C GLU A 264 -14.56 0.05 -26.47
N TYR A 265 -14.28 0.45 -27.71
CA TYR A 265 -14.03 1.84 -28.02
C TYR A 265 -14.37 2.19 -29.47
N THR A 266 -14.65 3.47 -29.69
CA THR A 266 -15.11 4.01 -30.98
C THR A 266 -14.43 5.33 -31.26
N TYR A 267 -13.96 5.55 -32.48
CA TYR A 267 -13.38 6.84 -32.89
C TYR A 267 -14.43 7.72 -33.57
N ASN A 268 -14.59 8.95 -33.09
CA ASN A 268 -15.45 9.96 -33.68
C ASN A 268 -14.60 11.02 -34.40
N GLU A 269 -14.63 11.00 -35.73
CA GLU A 269 -13.85 11.91 -36.56
C GLU A 269 -14.34 13.38 -36.47
N ASN A 270 -15.64 13.60 -36.32
CA ASN A 270 -16.22 14.95 -36.26
C ASN A 270 -15.88 15.65 -34.94
N ALA A 271 -15.97 14.91 -33.83
CA ALA A 271 -15.61 15.40 -32.51
C ALA A 271 -14.09 15.35 -32.23
N LYS A 272 -13.32 14.69 -33.11
CA LYS A 272 -11.90 14.38 -32.93
C LYS A 272 -11.64 13.76 -31.56
N SER A 273 -12.46 12.76 -31.21
CA SER A 273 -12.40 12.10 -29.91
C SER A 273 -12.47 10.58 -30.04
N LEU A 274 -11.84 9.90 -29.08
CA LEU A 274 -11.98 8.47 -28.86
C LEU A 274 -12.88 8.27 -27.64
N GLU A 275 -13.93 7.47 -27.79
CA GLU A 275 -14.82 7.11 -26.70
C GLU A 275 -14.59 5.66 -26.30
N ILE A 276 -14.28 5.42 -25.03
CA ILE A 276 -14.26 4.08 -24.44
C ILE A 276 -15.61 3.85 -23.78
N THR A 277 -16.36 2.86 -24.27
CA THR A 277 -17.70 2.52 -23.77
C THR A 277 -17.65 1.50 -22.63
N THR A 278 -16.71 0.55 -22.71
CA THR A 278 -16.49 -0.45 -21.66
C THR A 278 -15.01 -0.74 -21.49
N SER A 279 -14.63 -1.12 -20.27
CA SER A 279 -13.27 -1.49 -19.89
C SER A 279 -13.33 -2.46 -18.72
N LYS A 280 -12.63 -3.59 -18.81
CA LYS A 280 -12.57 -4.67 -17.81
C LYS A 280 -11.19 -5.30 -17.73
#